data_AF-A0A7J7HKQ0-F1
#
_entry.id   AF-A0A7J7HKQ0-F1
#
_cell.length_a   1.000
_cell.length_b   1.000
_cell.length_c   1.000
_cell.angle_alpha   90.00
_cell.angle_beta   90.00
_cell.angle_gamma   90.00
#
_symmetry.space_group_name_H-M   'P 1'
#
loop_
_entity.id
_entity.type
_entity.pdbx_description
1 polymer ?
#
loop_
_entity_poly.entity_id
_entity_poly.type
_entity_poly.pdbx_seq_one_letter_code
_entity_poly.pdbx_strand_id
1 'polypeptide(L)'
;MAGHEEADNAEAIITRIEHKSRKIESLLKQYKPVEALKTALEGSPPKTRDERCKSANWIVVHRALMAIKDVDGMFSSLDPEYYDILMKYLYRGLSTGDRPTCDQCLRIHEKLTERAGLGCILRSLADTVNTKNEISKLLTYSNDAPMLLFLTIGAHYTATIAKLWQ
;
A
#
# COMPACT_ATOMS: atom_id res chain seq x y z
N MET A 1 -34.12 -1.30 -7.59
CA MET A 1 -33.93 0.00 -6.93
C MET A 1 -32.73 -0.05 -5.97
N ALA A 2 -31.52 -0.36 -6.45
CA ALA A 2 -30.33 -0.61 -5.61
C ALA A 2 -29.21 0.42 -5.83
N GLY A 3 -29.52 1.58 -6.45
CA GLY A 3 -28.53 2.57 -6.86
C GLY A 3 -28.39 3.79 -5.94
N HIS A 4 -29.24 3.94 -4.93
CA HIS A 4 -29.25 5.14 -4.09
C HIS A 4 -28.54 4.95 -2.74
N GLU A 5 -28.55 3.73 -2.18
CA GLU A 5 -27.94 3.46 -0.86
C GLU A 5 -26.41 3.34 -0.89
N GLU A 6 -25.81 2.95 -2.02
CA GLU A 6 -24.35 2.79 -2.14
C GLU A 6 -23.63 4.13 -2.38
N ALA A 7 -24.30 5.10 -3.02
CA ALA A 7 -23.81 6.48 -3.16
C ALA A 7 -23.74 7.16 -1.78
N ASP A 8 -24.82 7.15 -1.00
CA ASP A 8 -24.82 7.76 0.34
C ASP A 8 -23.70 7.21 1.26
N ASN A 9 -23.31 5.94 1.08
CA ASN A 9 -22.15 5.34 1.76
C ASN A 9 -20.79 5.81 1.19
N ALA A 10 -20.65 5.94 -0.14
CA ALA A 10 -19.44 6.42 -0.78
C ALA A 10 -19.14 7.88 -0.40
N GLU A 11 -20.11 8.78 -0.47
CA GLU A 11 -19.97 10.19 -0.07
C GLU A 11 -19.59 10.34 1.41
N ALA A 12 -20.15 9.50 2.30
CA ALA A 12 -19.75 9.45 3.71
C ALA A 12 -18.29 8.97 3.89
N ILE A 13 -17.87 7.97 3.11
CA ILE A 13 -16.48 7.49 3.10
C ILE A 13 -15.54 8.59 2.58
N ILE A 14 -15.88 9.27 1.50
CA ILE A 14 -15.10 10.40 0.96
C ILE A 14 -14.96 11.51 2.00
N THR A 15 -16.05 11.89 2.67
CA THR A 15 -16.03 12.91 3.73
C THR A 15 -15.07 12.52 4.87
N ARG A 16 -15.05 11.24 5.27
CA ARG A 16 -14.11 10.72 6.27
C ARG A 16 -12.66 10.76 5.77
N ILE A 17 -12.43 10.41 4.50
CA ILE A 17 -11.11 10.48 3.86
C ILE A 17 -10.61 11.93 3.82
N GLU A 18 -11.47 12.90 3.49
CA GLU A 18 -11.13 14.32 3.48
C GLU A 18 -10.76 14.85 4.86
N HIS A 19 -11.53 14.46 5.90
CA HIS A 19 -11.20 14.81 7.28
C HIS A 19 -9.83 14.23 7.68
N LYS A 20 -9.59 12.96 7.34
CA LYS A 20 -8.30 12.29 7.55
C LYS A 20 -7.16 12.98 6.80
N SER A 21 -7.40 13.40 5.55
CA SER A 21 -6.45 14.14 4.72
C SER A 21 -5.98 15.42 5.41
N ARG A 22 -6.91 16.22 5.95
CA ARG A 22 -6.58 17.46 6.69
C ARG A 22 -5.73 17.20 7.92
N LYS A 23 -6.04 16.13 8.69
CA LYS A 23 -5.24 15.73 9.86
C LYS A 23 -3.82 15.34 9.45
N ILE A 24 -3.68 14.59 8.36
CA ILE A 24 -2.37 14.18 7.81
C ILE A 24 -1.57 15.39 7.34
N GLU A 25 -2.17 16.33 6.61
CA GLU A 25 -1.49 17.56 6.21
C GLU A 25 -0.97 18.36 7.41
N SER A 26 -1.75 18.44 8.49
CA SER A 26 -1.31 19.08 9.74
C SER A 26 -0.11 18.37 10.36
N LEU A 27 -0.14 17.04 10.45
CA LEU A 27 0.98 16.25 10.99
C LEU A 27 2.25 16.38 10.14
N LEU A 28 2.11 16.40 8.81
CA LEU A 28 3.23 16.59 7.90
C LEU A 28 3.87 17.98 8.05
N LYS A 29 3.06 19.03 8.24
CA LYS A 29 3.56 20.39 8.54
C LYS A 29 4.28 20.47 9.89
N GLN A 30 3.92 19.61 10.83
CA GLN A 30 4.58 19.49 12.14
C GLN A 30 5.78 18.53 12.13
N TYR A 31 6.25 18.11 10.95
CA TYR A 31 7.37 17.17 10.80
C TYR A 31 7.15 15.82 11.51
N LYS A 32 5.89 15.34 11.57
CA LYS A 32 5.48 14.06 12.16
C LYS A 32 5.02 13.06 11.09
N PRO A 33 5.89 12.61 10.16
CA PRO A 33 5.48 11.78 9.04
C PRO A 33 5.05 10.37 9.47
N VAL A 34 5.62 9.82 10.56
CA VAL A 34 5.22 8.49 11.07
C VAL A 34 3.81 8.51 11.67
N GLU A 35 3.46 9.55 12.45
CA GLU A 35 2.10 9.74 12.97
C GLU A 35 1.10 9.96 11.83
N ALA A 36 1.52 10.68 10.78
CA ALA A 36 0.72 10.88 9.58
C ALA A 36 0.45 9.55 8.86
N LEU A 37 1.49 8.70 8.71
CA LEU A 37 1.34 7.38 8.12
C LEU A 37 0.43 6.48 8.95
N LYS A 38 0.59 6.42 10.28
CA LYS A 38 -0.32 5.68 11.17
C LYS A 38 -1.78 6.11 10.96
N THR A 39 -2.02 7.42 10.98
CA THR A 39 -3.35 8.01 10.73
C THR A 39 -3.90 7.63 9.35
N ALA A 40 -3.04 7.52 8.34
CA ALA A 40 -3.44 7.14 6.99
C ALA A 40 -3.87 5.66 6.92
N LEU A 41 -3.12 4.77 7.58
CA LEU A 41 -3.35 3.33 7.60
C LEU A 41 -4.51 2.91 8.52
N GLU A 42 -4.84 3.71 9.53
CA GLU A 42 -5.92 3.45 10.46
C GLU A 42 -7.28 3.35 9.76
N GLY A 43 -8.00 2.24 9.98
CA GLY A 43 -9.29 1.96 9.35
C GLY A 43 -9.21 1.72 7.83
N SER A 44 -8.03 1.39 7.31
CA SER A 44 -7.76 1.16 5.89
C SER A 44 -7.55 -0.33 5.57
N PRO A 45 -7.83 -0.81 4.34
CA PRO A 45 -8.47 -0.13 3.21
C PRO A 45 -9.98 0.13 3.44
N PRO A 46 -10.58 1.13 2.77
CA PRO A 46 -12.01 1.38 2.88
C PRO A 46 -12.78 0.14 2.36
N LYS A 47 -13.73 -0.35 3.16
CA LYS A 47 -14.58 -1.51 2.82
C LYS A 47 -15.65 -1.09 1.82
N THR A 48 -15.24 -0.82 0.59
CA THR A 48 -16.11 -0.37 -0.50
C THR A 48 -15.62 -0.89 -1.84
N ARG A 49 -16.55 -1.08 -2.76
CA ARG A 49 -16.28 -1.40 -4.17
C ARG A 49 -16.03 -0.15 -5.01
N ASP A 50 -16.33 1.04 -4.47
CA ASP A 50 -16.16 2.30 -5.17
C ASP A 50 -14.67 2.66 -5.33
N GLU A 51 -14.23 2.70 -6.58
CA GLU A 51 -12.86 3.05 -6.96
C GLU A 51 -12.50 4.51 -6.66
N ARG A 52 -13.49 5.42 -6.59
CA ARG A 52 -13.28 6.82 -6.18
C ARG A 52 -12.82 6.88 -4.73
N CYS A 53 -13.49 6.13 -3.85
CA CYS A 53 -13.12 6.02 -2.44
C CYS A 53 -11.73 5.41 -2.26
N LYS A 54 -11.43 4.33 -3.00
CA LYS A 54 -10.10 3.69 -2.95
C LYS A 54 -8.99 4.62 -3.45
N SER A 55 -9.26 5.37 -4.52
CA SER A 55 -8.31 6.34 -5.10
C SER A 55 -8.10 7.54 -4.19
N ALA A 56 -9.16 8.10 -3.62
CA ALA A 56 -9.08 9.19 -2.64
C ALA A 56 -8.27 8.76 -1.41
N ASN A 57 -8.54 7.57 -0.86
CA ASN A 57 -7.79 7.07 0.29
C ASN A 57 -6.32 6.81 -0.05
N TRP A 58 -6.03 6.34 -1.25
CA TRP A 58 -4.65 6.19 -1.70
C TRP A 58 -3.89 7.51 -1.74
N ILE A 59 -4.48 8.59 -2.28
CA ILE A 59 -3.80 9.88 -2.36
C ILE A 59 -3.31 10.31 -0.96
N VAL A 60 -4.15 10.05 0.05
CA VAL A 60 -3.84 10.33 1.45
C VAL A 60 -2.68 9.47 1.98
N VAL A 61 -2.71 8.15 1.73
CA VAL A 61 -1.64 7.22 2.15
C VAL A 61 -0.33 7.50 1.41
N HIS A 62 -0.38 7.70 0.10
CA HIS A 62 0.77 7.99 -0.76
C HIS A 62 1.51 9.24 -0.30
N ARG A 63 0.77 10.30 0.04
CA ARG A 63 1.35 11.53 0.58
C ARG A 63 2.13 11.28 1.87
N ALA A 64 1.58 10.51 2.81
CA ALA A 64 2.27 10.17 4.05
C ALA A 64 3.49 9.27 3.79
N LEU A 65 3.35 8.28 2.89
CA LEU A 65 4.42 7.36 2.49
C LEU A 65 5.62 8.10 1.89
N MET A 66 5.36 9.07 1.01
CA MET A 66 6.40 9.87 0.35
C MET A 66 7.08 10.87 1.29
N ALA A 67 6.45 11.21 2.42
CA ALA A 67 7.05 12.10 3.42
C ALA A 67 8.04 11.38 4.35
N ILE A 68 8.08 10.05 4.34
CA ILE A 68 9.02 9.26 5.14
C ILE A 68 10.42 9.37 4.53
N LYS A 69 11.34 9.99 5.27
CA LYS A 69 12.76 10.08 4.90
C LYS A 69 13.61 9.02 5.60
N ASP A 70 13.31 8.78 6.87
CA ASP A 70 13.98 7.78 7.71
C ASP A 70 13.11 6.54 7.84
N VAL A 71 13.43 5.51 7.06
CA VAL A 71 12.67 4.25 7.00
C VAL A 71 12.93 3.42 8.26
N ASP A 72 14.16 3.37 8.76
CA ASP A 72 14.51 2.61 9.97
C ASP A 72 13.88 3.22 11.22
N GLY A 73 13.89 4.55 11.34
CA GLY A 73 13.20 5.28 12.39
C GLY A 73 11.68 5.11 12.34
N MET A 74 11.10 5.05 11.13
CA MET A 74 9.67 4.75 10.96
C MET A 74 9.31 3.40 11.58
N PHE A 75 10.06 2.33 11.29
CA PHE A 75 9.79 1.00 11.85
C PHE A 75 10.05 0.88 13.35
N SER A 76 10.85 1.79 13.91
CA SER A 76 11.05 1.85 15.36
C SER A 76 9.84 2.43 16.11
N SER A 77 8.98 3.17 15.40
CA SER A 77 7.80 3.82 15.98
C SER A 77 6.48 3.25 15.47
N LEU A 78 6.46 2.57 14.32
CA LEU A 78 5.26 1.99 13.70
C LEU A 78 4.90 0.65 14.36
N ASP A 79 3.64 0.50 14.76
CA ASP A 79 3.18 -0.72 15.42
C ASP A 79 3.05 -1.88 14.41
N PRO A 80 3.40 -3.12 14.79
CA PRO A 80 3.33 -4.28 13.90
C PRO A 80 1.95 -4.57 13.31
N GLU A 81 0.86 -4.12 13.95
CA GLU A 81 -0.51 -4.25 13.44
C GLU A 81 -0.70 -3.57 12.07
N TYR A 82 0.10 -2.54 11.75
CA TYR A 82 0.01 -1.81 10.49
C TYR A 82 0.82 -2.46 9.36
N TYR A 83 1.67 -3.45 9.65
CA TYR A 83 2.61 -4.01 8.68
C TYR A 83 1.93 -4.65 7.48
N ASP A 84 0.91 -5.47 7.71
CA ASP A 84 0.18 -6.13 6.64
C ASP A 84 -0.59 -5.12 5.76
N ILE A 85 -1.12 -4.05 6.37
CA ILE A 85 -1.83 -2.97 5.66
C ILE A 85 -0.83 -2.14 4.84
N LEU A 86 0.32 -1.80 5.44
CA LEU A 86 1.40 -1.09 4.77
C LEU A 86 1.87 -1.88 3.54
N MET A 87 2.11 -3.19 3.68
CA MET A 87 2.55 -4.06 2.57
C MET A 87 1.58 -4.00 1.37
N LYS A 88 0.26 -4.00 1.61
CA LYS A 88 -0.75 -3.84 0.54
C LYS A 88 -0.62 -2.51 -0.19
N TYR A 89 -0.37 -1.42 0.55
CA TYR A 89 -0.17 -0.10 -0.05
C TYR A 89 1.16 0.02 -0.80
N LEU A 90 2.21 -0.70 -0.38
CA LEU A 90 3.45 -0.77 -1.14
C LEU A 90 3.22 -1.41 -2.52
N TYR A 91 2.49 -2.54 -2.59
CA TYR A 91 2.15 -3.14 -3.89
C TYR A 91 1.26 -2.24 -4.76
N ARG A 92 0.32 -1.52 -4.14
CA ARG A 92 -0.48 -0.51 -4.84
C ARG A 92 0.35 0.70 -5.31
N GLY A 93 1.44 1.03 -4.62
CA GLY A 93 2.39 2.05 -5.05
C GLY A 93 3.25 1.58 -6.21
N LEU A 94 3.74 0.35 -6.15
CA LEU A 94 4.51 -0.28 -7.23
C LEU A 94 3.71 -0.41 -8.52
N SER A 95 2.39 -0.63 -8.44
CA SER A 95 1.53 -0.71 -9.62
C SER A 95 1.26 0.65 -10.30
N THR A 96 1.66 1.78 -9.70
CA THR A 96 1.56 3.10 -10.34
C THR A 96 2.57 3.28 -11.48
N GLY A 97 3.69 2.54 -11.44
CA GLY A 97 4.79 2.68 -12.41
C GLY A 97 5.59 3.98 -12.29
N ASP A 98 5.24 4.87 -11.36
CA ASP A 98 5.97 6.12 -11.12
C ASP A 98 7.28 5.84 -10.39
N ARG A 99 8.41 6.24 -10.99
CA ARG A 99 9.74 5.91 -10.48
C ARG A 99 9.99 6.35 -9.04
N PRO A 100 9.78 7.62 -8.63
CA PRO A 100 10.02 8.01 -7.24
C PRO A 100 9.12 7.27 -6.24
N THR A 101 7.88 6.97 -6.62
CA THR A 101 6.98 6.14 -5.81
C THR A 101 7.50 4.71 -5.68
N CYS A 102 7.90 4.08 -6.79
CA CYS A 102 8.45 2.73 -6.80
C CYS A 102 9.72 2.62 -5.95
N ASP A 103 10.67 3.55 -6.10
CA ASP A 103 11.91 3.57 -5.32
C ASP A 103 11.62 3.67 -3.81
N GLN A 104 10.69 4.54 -3.42
CA GLN A 104 10.27 4.65 -2.02
C GLN A 104 9.59 3.37 -1.52
N CYS A 105 8.71 2.77 -2.32
CA CYS A 105 8.01 1.54 -1.95
C CYS A 105 8.99 0.38 -1.76
N LEU A 106 10.00 0.24 -2.63
CA LEU A 106 11.01 -0.80 -2.51
C LEU A 106 11.88 -0.65 -1.26
N ARG A 107 12.33 0.58 -0.95
CA ARG A 107 13.08 0.85 0.29
C ARG A 107 12.32 0.44 1.53
N ILE A 108 11.04 0.81 1.59
CA ILE A 108 10.18 0.45 2.73
C ILE A 108 9.89 -1.05 2.75
N HIS A 109 9.67 -1.66 1.59
CA HIS A 109 9.39 -3.09 1.46
C HIS A 109 10.55 -3.96 1.98
N GLU A 110 11.78 -3.63 1.60
CA GLU A 110 12.99 -4.32 2.07
C GLU A 110 13.05 -4.32 3.60
N LYS A 111 12.96 -3.14 4.22
CA LYS A 111 12.99 -2.99 5.68
C LYS A 111 11.79 -3.61 6.39
N LEU A 112 10.61 -3.53 5.81
CA LEU A 112 9.42 -4.21 6.33
C LEU A 112 9.62 -5.72 6.34
N THR A 113 10.22 -6.27 5.29
CA THR A 113 10.46 -7.71 5.16
C THR A 113 11.52 -8.19 6.13
N GLU A 114 12.58 -7.40 6.36
CA GLU A 114 13.58 -7.67 7.41
C GLU A 114 12.93 -7.75 8.80
N ARG A 115 11.95 -6.88 9.11
CA ARG A 115 11.31 -6.77 10.43
C ARG A 115 10.18 -7.79 10.64
N ALA A 116 9.31 -7.96 9.64
CA ALA A 116 8.06 -8.71 9.75
C ALA A 116 8.15 -10.12 9.13
N GLY A 117 9.21 -10.39 8.39
CA GLY A 117 9.40 -11.63 7.63
C GLY A 117 8.45 -11.76 6.43
N LEU A 118 8.59 -12.89 5.73
CA LEU A 118 7.85 -13.20 4.51
C LEU A 118 6.33 -13.40 4.75
N GLY A 119 5.92 -13.65 5.99
CA GLY A 119 4.50 -13.84 6.35
C GLY A 119 3.64 -12.61 6.04
N CYS A 120 4.20 -11.40 6.18
CA CYS A 120 3.53 -10.15 5.85
C CYS A 120 3.21 -10.05 4.34
N ILE A 121 4.16 -10.49 3.50
CA ILE A 121 3.98 -10.58 2.05
C ILE A 121 2.85 -11.57 1.73
N LEU A 122 2.94 -12.79 2.23
CA LEU A 122 1.94 -13.83 1.96
C LEU A 122 0.52 -13.41 2.37
N ARG A 123 0.34 -12.81 3.54
CA ARG A 123 -0.97 -12.30 3.98
C ARG A 123 -1.49 -11.17 3.11
N SER A 124 -0.60 -10.28 2.64
CA SER A 124 -0.99 -9.21 1.72
C SER A 124 -1.41 -9.72 0.34
N LEU A 125 -0.75 -10.77 -0.17
CA LEU A 125 -1.08 -11.42 -1.44
C LEU A 125 -2.37 -12.26 -1.35
N ALA A 126 -2.59 -12.92 -0.21
CA ALA A 126 -3.78 -13.73 0.05
C ALA A 126 -5.05 -12.88 0.16
N ASP A 127 -4.95 -11.61 0.56
CA ASP A 127 -6.11 -10.72 0.65
C ASP A 127 -6.66 -10.38 -0.76
N THR A 128 -7.66 -11.15 -1.16
CA THR A 128 -8.07 -11.33 -2.57
C THR A 128 -9.03 -10.25 -3.07
N VAL A 129 -9.56 -9.38 -2.20
CA VAL A 129 -10.61 -8.42 -2.54
C VAL A 129 -10.11 -7.13 -3.20
N ASN A 130 -8.80 -6.87 -3.22
CA ASN A 130 -8.23 -5.66 -3.84
C ASN A 130 -7.03 -5.91 -4.77
N THR A 131 -6.39 -7.07 -4.66
CA THR A 131 -5.01 -7.25 -5.17
C THR A 131 -4.93 -8.00 -6.51
N LYS A 132 -6.00 -8.70 -6.92
CA LYS A 132 -6.04 -9.47 -8.18
C LYS A 132 -5.77 -8.61 -9.43
N ASN A 133 -6.34 -7.41 -9.50
CA ASN A 133 -6.13 -6.52 -10.66
C ASN A 133 -4.74 -5.86 -10.67
N GLU A 134 -4.16 -5.59 -9.49
CA GLU A 134 -2.88 -4.89 -9.38
C GLU A 134 -1.69 -5.85 -9.56
N ILE A 135 -1.79 -7.08 -9.05
CA ILE A 135 -0.80 -8.15 -9.29
C ILE A 135 -0.81 -8.57 -10.76
N SER A 136 -1.99 -8.67 -11.39
CA SER A 136 -2.07 -9.00 -12.82
C SER A 136 -1.32 -7.97 -13.67
N LYS A 137 -1.37 -6.67 -13.31
CA LYS A 137 -0.63 -5.60 -14.02
C LYS A 137 0.88 -5.73 -13.86
N LEU A 138 1.35 -6.04 -12.64
CA LEU A 138 2.77 -6.27 -12.36
C LEU A 138 3.33 -7.49 -13.11
N LEU A 139 2.52 -8.52 -13.33
CA LEU A 139 2.90 -9.69 -14.13
C LEU A 139 2.87 -9.41 -15.65
N THR A 140 2.01 -8.49 -16.13
CA THR A 140 1.95 -8.12 -17.55
C THR A 140 2.98 -7.07 -18.00
N TYR A 141 3.53 -6.26 -17.08
CA TYR A 141 4.62 -5.30 -17.37
C TYR A 141 5.98 -5.99 -17.58
N SER A 142 6.02 -7.33 -17.61
CA SER A 142 7.23 -8.16 -17.67
C SER A 142 7.94 -8.18 -19.02
N ASN A 143 7.46 -7.47 -20.06
CA ASN A 143 8.11 -7.50 -21.37
C ASN A 143 9.12 -6.36 -21.63
N ASP A 144 9.10 -5.24 -20.89
CA ASP A 144 10.03 -4.11 -21.14
C ASP A 144 10.46 -3.38 -19.84
N ALA A 145 11.55 -3.86 -19.23
CA ALA A 145 12.44 -3.24 -18.21
C ALA A 145 11.97 -3.10 -16.72
N PRO A 146 12.89 -3.05 -15.72
CA PRO A 146 14.22 -3.64 -15.58
C PRO A 146 14.31 -4.69 -14.43
N MET A 147 15.20 -5.66 -14.60
CA MET A 147 15.53 -6.84 -13.78
C MET A 147 15.67 -6.72 -12.24
N LEU A 148 15.60 -5.54 -11.62
CA LEU A 148 15.94 -5.38 -10.19
C LEU A 148 14.83 -5.81 -9.23
N LEU A 149 13.55 -5.68 -9.61
CA LEU A 149 12.45 -6.32 -8.87
C LEU A 149 12.57 -7.85 -8.98
N PHE A 150 12.98 -8.37 -10.14
CA PHE A 150 13.16 -9.80 -10.37
C PHE A 150 14.38 -10.38 -9.64
N LEU A 151 15.41 -9.60 -9.32
CA LEU A 151 16.55 -10.13 -8.57
C LEU A 151 16.32 -10.13 -7.05
N THR A 152 15.53 -9.18 -6.53
CA THR A 152 15.20 -9.12 -5.09
C THR A 152 13.94 -9.93 -4.74
N ILE A 153 12.96 -9.99 -5.63
CA ILE A 153 11.75 -10.82 -5.48
C ILE A 153 11.94 -12.17 -6.19
N GLY A 154 12.48 -12.23 -7.40
CA GLY A 154 12.55 -13.49 -8.17
C GLY A 154 13.60 -14.50 -7.71
N ALA A 155 14.67 -14.12 -7.01
CA ALA A 155 15.67 -15.09 -6.53
C ALA A 155 15.15 -16.00 -5.39
N HIS A 156 14.16 -15.55 -4.61
CA HIS A 156 13.53 -16.36 -3.56
C HIS A 156 12.12 -16.87 -3.90
N TYR A 157 11.40 -16.22 -4.84
CA TYR A 157 10.00 -16.54 -5.11
C TYR A 157 9.74 -17.45 -6.32
N THR A 158 10.72 -17.68 -7.20
CA THR A 158 10.54 -18.56 -8.38
C THR A 158 10.26 -20.03 -8.00
N ALA A 159 10.78 -20.53 -6.88
CA ALA A 159 10.51 -21.90 -6.43
C ALA A 159 9.17 -22.08 -5.71
N THR A 160 8.67 -21.05 -5.02
CA THR A 160 7.44 -21.14 -4.20
C THR A 160 6.19 -20.78 -5.02
N ILE A 161 6.29 -19.84 -5.95
CA ILE A 161 5.16 -19.47 -6.83
C ILE A 161 4.96 -20.52 -7.93
N ALA A 162 6.03 -21.16 -8.43
CA ALA A 162 5.91 -22.26 -9.40
C ALA A 162 5.21 -23.52 -8.84
N LYS A 163 5.28 -23.76 -7.52
CA LYS A 163 4.57 -24.86 -6.85
C LYS A 163 3.10 -24.56 -6.53
N LEU A 164 2.68 -23.30 -6.60
CA LEU A 164 1.28 -22.88 -6.40
C LEU A 164 0.50 -22.81 -7.73
N TRP A 165 1.15 -23.12 -8.85
CA TRP A 165 0.59 -23.21 -10.20
C TRP A 165 0.87 -24.59 -10.84
N GLN A 166 0.80 -25.65 -10.02
CA GLN A 166 0.51 -27.04 -10.41
C GLN A 166 -0.63 -27.55 -9.53
#